data_AF-A0A946GAD4-F1
#
_entry.id   AF-A0A946GAD4-F1
#
_cell.length_a   1.000
_cell.length_b   1.000
_cell.length_c   1.000
_cell.angle_alpha   90.00
_cell.angle_beta   90.00
_cell.angle_gamma   90.00
#
_symmetry.space_group_name_H-M   'P 1'
#
loop_
_entity.id
_entity.type
_entity.pdbx_description
1 polymer ?
#
loop_
_entity_poly.entity_id
_entity_poly.type
_entity_poly.pdbx_seq_one_letter_code
_entity_poly.pdbx_strand_id
1 'polypeptide(L)'
;MPVLNQLFPDLDKNPGDAEERFTLASHFGTEKIRDTAVRLKAEWALLDGTEESSEIDFLLFRERTPITIANFMGYVDRGDYTNMIVHRLVSGFVIQGGGFTMSSGVDGRISAAFVSTQPTIKNEFGVSNTLGTISMAKLGGDPDSATSQWFISTGANSDNLDSQNGGFTVFGVVSRDSFEAALELDRQQKFTIYDLGGVFGNSALGSTPLIRNTTNANFTAERFYRFSSVVEVPLPEGQAGTDPNLSYSLISGSEEGDPVVELSEGELVVDFPDATFGGKKTVVVQAGDSVGNTVVDTFEIVMEANYESWRKAVFPAEDVENDLLTGPAADFNSDGVDNLIAFVHGLNGNTNAISGLGGPSLVLGLSTVGLELKTGLIEGINFGVEVSTDGKRWVAIESAQTTKESANGRTELFTVARSDGEVPRSFYRLRYTLN
;
A
#
# COMPACT_ATOMS: atom_id res chain seq x y z
N MET A 1 20.70 6.03 17.10
CA MET A 1 20.74 6.48 15.70
C MET A 1 19.34 6.22 15.19
N PRO A 2 18.59 7.22 14.70
CA PRO A 2 17.27 6.94 14.18
C PRO A 2 17.41 5.91 13.08
N VAL A 3 16.48 4.97 13.15
CA VAL A 3 16.40 3.87 12.23
C VAL A 3 15.65 4.40 11.01
N LEU A 4 16.22 4.19 9.83
CA LEU A 4 15.64 4.66 8.57
C LEU A 4 15.25 3.45 7.74
N ASN A 5 14.12 3.51 7.04
CA ASN A 5 13.76 2.55 6.03
C ASN A 5 14.04 3.11 4.62
N GLN A 6 14.70 2.29 3.80
CA GLN A 6 14.47 2.23 2.37
C GLN A 6 13.30 1.27 2.15
N LEU A 7 12.32 1.69 1.35
CA LEU A 7 11.12 0.92 1.08
C LEU A 7 11.47 -0.50 0.62
N PHE A 8 10.83 -1.50 1.23
CA PHE A 8 10.73 -2.82 0.61
C PHE A 8 9.95 -2.71 -0.71
N PRO A 9 10.37 -3.44 -1.75
CA PRO A 9 9.52 -3.61 -2.92
C PRO A 9 8.33 -4.50 -2.56
N ASP A 10 7.13 -4.16 -3.05
CA ASP A 10 6.01 -5.10 -3.07
C ASP A 10 6.38 -6.33 -3.91
N LEU A 11 5.85 -7.49 -3.52
CA LEU A 11 6.11 -8.76 -4.18
C LEU A 11 4.86 -9.29 -4.87
N ASP A 12 5.02 -9.73 -6.10
CA ASP A 12 4.00 -10.43 -6.89
C ASP A 12 4.58 -11.79 -7.29
N LYS A 13 4.02 -12.87 -6.72
CA LYS A 13 4.64 -14.19 -6.66
C LYS A 13 3.63 -15.32 -6.87
N ASN A 14 4.12 -16.45 -7.38
CA ASN A 14 3.34 -17.66 -7.56
C ASN A 14 3.67 -18.70 -6.47
N PRO A 15 2.71 -19.59 -6.12
CA PRO A 15 3.00 -20.77 -5.33
C PRO A 15 4.11 -21.61 -5.94
N GLY A 16 5.10 -21.99 -5.12
CA GLY A 16 6.28 -22.76 -5.53
C GLY A 16 7.41 -21.92 -6.15
N ASP A 17 7.28 -20.59 -6.21
CA ASP A 17 8.38 -19.71 -6.58
C ASP A 17 9.56 -19.83 -5.60
N ALA A 18 10.75 -19.46 -6.06
CA ALA A 18 11.92 -19.44 -5.19
C ALA A 18 11.71 -18.46 -4.02
N GLU A 19 12.15 -18.89 -2.84
CA GLU A 19 12.23 -18.07 -1.63
C GLU A 19 12.93 -16.74 -1.90
N GLU A 20 12.38 -15.65 -1.35
CA GLU A 20 12.98 -14.32 -1.40
C GLU A 20 13.64 -14.00 -0.05
N ARG A 21 14.81 -13.37 -0.13
CA ARG A 21 15.59 -12.96 1.05
C ARG A 21 15.96 -11.49 0.97
N PHE A 22 15.63 -10.75 2.02
CA PHE A 22 16.00 -9.35 2.16
C PHE A 22 16.99 -9.19 3.32
N THR A 23 18.20 -8.72 3.02
CA THR A 23 19.14 -8.31 4.06
C THR A 23 18.61 -7.08 4.76
N LEU A 24 18.16 -7.20 6.01
CA LEU A 24 17.48 -6.09 6.69
C LEU A 24 18.39 -4.89 6.89
N ALA A 25 19.70 -5.08 7.03
CA ALA A 25 20.66 -3.98 7.14
C ALA A 25 20.82 -3.14 5.85
N SER A 26 20.35 -3.61 4.69
CA SER A 26 20.30 -2.79 3.47
C SER A 26 19.02 -1.97 3.37
N HIS A 27 17.92 -2.47 3.95
CA HIS A 27 16.64 -1.77 3.99
C HIS A 27 16.53 -0.84 5.18
N PHE A 28 17.08 -1.25 6.31
CA PHE A 28 17.13 -0.48 7.54
C PHE A 28 18.55 0.00 7.81
N GLY A 29 18.72 1.31 7.86
CA GLY A 29 20.00 1.93 8.20
C GLY A 29 19.93 2.62 9.56
N THR A 30 21.10 2.77 10.18
CA THR A 30 21.30 3.79 11.21
C THR A 30 21.84 5.04 10.53
N GLU A 31 21.14 6.17 10.62
CA GLU A 31 21.78 7.44 10.23
C GLU A 31 22.80 7.80 11.31
N LYS A 32 24.02 8.11 10.89
CA LYS A 32 25.02 8.68 11.78
C LYS A 32 24.61 10.08 12.19
N ILE A 33 23.78 10.16 13.22
CA ILE A 33 23.33 11.42 13.75
C ILE A 33 24.44 12.04 14.57
N ARG A 34 24.75 13.28 14.20
CA ARG A 34 25.73 14.10 14.90
C ARG A 34 25.23 14.36 16.32
N ASP A 35 26.10 14.93 17.13
CA ASP A 35 25.87 15.33 18.51
C ASP A 35 24.85 16.48 18.68
N THR A 36 24.03 16.78 17.67
CA THR A 36 23.07 17.89 17.68
C THR A 36 21.71 17.54 17.08
N ALA A 37 20.67 18.19 17.59
CA ALA A 37 19.30 18.22 17.09
C ALA A 37 18.92 19.66 16.70
N VAL A 38 17.87 19.83 15.89
CA VAL A 38 17.25 21.15 15.68
C VAL A 38 15.97 21.23 16.50
N ARG A 39 15.92 22.17 17.44
CA ARG A 39 14.79 22.42 18.32
C ARG A 39 13.90 23.51 17.75
N LEU A 40 12.63 23.18 17.58
CA LEU A 40 11.55 24.13 17.30
C LEU A 40 10.78 24.36 18.61
N LYS A 41 10.83 25.58 19.15
CA LYS A 41 10.11 25.96 20.38
C LYS A 41 8.91 26.84 20.05
N ALA A 42 7.75 26.50 20.57
CA ALA A 42 6.54 27.32 20.53
C ALA A 42 6.09 27.69 21.95
N GLU A 43 5.53 28.89 22.11
CA GLU A 43 5.08 29.44 23.39
C GLU A 43 3.75 30.18 23.21
N TRP A 44 2.81 30.01 24.12
CA TRP A 44 1.50 30.68 24.11
C TRP A 44 0.93 30.86 25.52
N ALA A 45 -0.06 31.74 25.66
CA ALA A 45 -0.74 31.99 26.94
C ALA A 45 -2.23 31.64 26.87
N LEU A 46 -2.74 30.94 27.88
CA LEU A 46 -4.14 30.54 28.04
C LEU A 46 -4.98 31.62 28.74
N LEU A 47 -6.30 31.56 28.59
CA LEU A 47 -7.26 32.53 29.13
C LEU A 47 -7.15 32.77 30.65
N ASP A 48 -6.69 31.79 31.40
CA ASP A 48 -6.47 31.90 32.85
C ASP A 48 -5.13 32.55 33.23
N GLY A 49 -4.33 32.96 32.23
CA GLY A 49 -3.01 33.56 32.39
C GLY A 49 -1.87 32.54 32.45
N THR A 50 -2.17 31.23 32.34
CA THR A 50 -1.13 30.19 32.30
C THR A 50 -0.33 30.29 31.00
N GLU A 51 1.00 30.27 31.12
CA GLU A 51 1.90 30.17 29.97
C GLU A 51 2.21 28.70 29.69
N GLU A 52 2.07 28.30 28.43
CA GLU A 52 2.41 26.97 27.93
C GLU A 52 3.49 27.06 26.86
N SER A 53 4.24 25.96 26.69
CA SER A 53 5.23 25.83 25.64
C SER A 53 5.29 24.40 25.13
N SER A 54 5.83 24.24 23.92
CA SER A 54 6.14 22.94 23.34
C SER A 54 7.49 23.03 22.63
N GLU A 55 8.32 22.00 22.80
CA GLU A 55 9.62 21.88 22.14
C GLU A 55 9.63 20.59 21.34
N ILE A 56 9.96 20.71 20.06
CA ILE A 56 10.07 19.57 19.14
C ILE A 56 11.49 19.54 18.60
N ASP A 57 12.23 18.52 18.95
CA ASP A 57 13.59 18.27 18.49
C ASP A 57 13.55 17.36 17.26
N PHE A 58 14.27 17.76 16.22
CA PHE A 58 14.46 16.99 15.00
C PHE A 58 15.88 16.50 14.87
N LEU A 59 16.01 15.23 14.52
CA LEU A 59 17.27 14.58 14.22
C LEU A 59 17.44 14.54 12.69
N LEU A 60 18.43 15.27 12.18
CA LEU A 60 18.57 15.54 10.73
C LEU A 60 19.49 14.55 10.01
N PHE A 61 19.13 14.17 8.79
CA PHE A 61 19.83 13.19 7.94
C PHE A 61 20.89 13.84 7.06
N ARG A 62 21.93 14.36 7.73
CA ARG A 62 22.96 15.21 7.10
C ARG A 62 23.77 14.53 6.01
N GLU A 63 23.95 13.21 6.07
CA GLU A 63 24.74 12.49 5.06
C GLU A 63 23.87 12.08 3.86
N ARG A 64 22.59 11.76 4.09
CA ARG A 64 21.65 11.35 3.02
C ARG A 64 21.07 12.50 2.22
N THR A 65 20.80 13.63 2.87
CA THR A 65 20.12 14.78 2.24
C THR A 65 20.96 16.07 2.37
N PRO A 66 22.24 16.05 1.96
CA PRO A 66 23.16 17.15 2.23
C PRO A 66 22.73 18.48 1.61
N ILE A 67 22.10 18.48 0.44
CA ILE A 67 21.62 19.72 -0.21
C ILE A 67 20.44 20.29 0.59
N THR A 68 19.53 19.41 1.01
CA THR A 68 18.33 19.75 1.78
C THR A 68 18.69 20.28 3.17
N ILE A 69 19.61 19.62 3.86
CA ILE A 69 20.13 20.10 5.15
C ILE A 69 20.82 21.44 5.01
N ALA A 70 21.68 21.62 4.00
CA ALA A 70 22.34 22.92 3.78
C ALA A 70 21.31 24.04 3.55
N ASN A 71 20.27 23.77 2.78
CA ASN A 71 19.17 24.71 2.56
C ASN A 71 18.38 25.00 3.85
N PHE A 72 17.90 23.97 4.55
CA PHE A 72 17.11 24.10 5.78
C PHE A 72 17.88 24.85 6.87
N MET A 73 19.13 24.44 7.14
CA MET A 73 20.01 25.11 8.10
C MET A 73 20.31 26.55 7.68
N GLY A 74 20.40 26.84 6.38
CA GLY A 74 20.55 28.22 5.91
C GLY A 74 19.42 29.15 6.36
N TYR A 75 18.17 28.66 6.46
CA TYR A 75 17.05 29.44 7.03
C TYR A 75 17.11 29.51 8.56
N VAL A 76 17.52 28.42 9.23
CA VAL A 76 17.74 28.39 10.68
C VAL A 76 18.80 29.42 11.08
N ASP A 77 19.96 29.40 10.44
CA ASP A 77 21.11 30.26 10.74
C ASP A 77 20.84 31.75 10.48
N ARG A 78 20.01 32.08 9.47
CA ARG A 78 19.56 33.45 9.22
C ARG A 78 18.46 33.91 10.16
N GLY A 79 17.87 33.01 10.94
CA GLY A 79 16.74 33.28 11.81
C GLY A 79 15.40 33.43 11.07
N ASP A 80 15.32 33.02 9.81
CA ASP A 80 14.13 33.18 8.95
C ASP A 80 12.92 32.39 9.47
N TYR A 81 13.16 31.31 10.21
CA TYR A 81 12.12 30.52 10.86
C TYR A 81 11.71 31.05 12.25
N THR A 82 12.36 32.11 12.74
CA THR A 82 11.93 32.77 13.98
C THR A 82 10.57 33.41 13.76
N ASN A 83 9.64 33.17 14.69
CA ASN A 83 8.24 33.61 14.59
C ASN A 83 7.49 33.04 13.38
N MET A 84 7.97 31.95 12.77
CA MET A 84 7.20 31.26 11.74
C MET A 84 5.95 30.63 12.33
N ILE A 85 4.91 30.50 11.52
CA ILE A 85 3.67 29.82 11.90
C ILE A 85 3.52 28.48 11.20
N VAL A 86 2.80 27.58 11.87
CA VAL A 86 2.10 26.50 11.18
C VAL A 86 0.95 27.12 10.41
N HIS A 87 1.06 27.15 9.09
CA HIS A 87 0.08 27.79 8.22
C HIS A 87 -0.94 26.80 7.68
N ARG A 88 -0.62 25.49 7.72
CA ARG A 88 -1.50 24.41 7.30
C ARG A 88 -1.38 23.21 8.23
N LEU A 89 -2.51 22.71 8.69
CA LEU A 89 -2.64 21.45 9.42
C LEU A 89 -3.76 20.62 8.80
N VAL A 90 -3.46 19.37 8.51
CA VAL A 90 -4.45 18.36 8.08
C VAL A 90 -4.29 17.16 8.98
N SER A 91 -5.30 16.87 9.80
CA SER A 91 -5.22 15.81 10.81
C SER A 91 -5.00 14.44 10.18
N GLY A 92 -4.09 13.65 10.76
CA GLY A 92 -3.66 12.36 10.25
C GLY A 92 -2.84 12.42 8.97
N PHE A 93 -2.41 13.61 8.54
CA PHE A 93 -1.60 13.80 7.34
C PHE A 93 -0.37 14.64 7.66
N VAL A 94 -0.49 15.96 7.75
CA VAL A 94 0.67 16.85 7.87
C VAL A 94 0.44 18.10 8.69
N ILE A 95 1.51 18.54 9.36
CA ILE A 95 1.68 19.87 9.93
C ILE A 95 2.72 20.61 9.10
N GLN A 96 2.35 21.73 8.46
CA GLN A 96 3.20 22.42 7.50
C GLN A 96 3.60 23.83 7.96
N GLY A 97 4.90 24.11 7.87
CA GLY A 97 5.57 25.32 8.33
C GLY A 97 6.56 25.89 7.30
N GLY A 98 7.35 26.88 7.72
CA GLY A 98 8.43 27.47 6.91
C GLY A 98 7.99 28.39 5.76
N GLY A 99 6.68 28.59 5.55
CA GLY A 99 6.15 29.45 4.49
C GLY A 99 5.89 30.89 4.92
N PHE A 100 5.50 31.09 6.19
CA PHE A 100 5.01 32.36 6.69
C PHE A 100 5.55 32.68 8.08
N THR A 101 5.86 33.95 8.29
CA THR A 101 6.07 34.54 9.62
C THR A 101 4.92 35.45 9.98
N MET A 102 4.58 35.50 11.26
CA MET A 102 3.56 36.41 11.77
C MET A 102 4.21 37.62 12.42
N SER A 103 3.77 38.80 12.00
CA SER A 103 4.11 40.06 12.64
C SER A 103 2.86 40.86 12.97
N SER A 104 2.94 41.65 14.04
CA SER A 104 1.91 42.64 14.38
C SER A 104 2.37 43.99 13.86
N GLY A 105 1.51 44.65 13.08
CA GLY A 105 1.70 46.01 12.61
C GLY A 105 1.54 47.03 13.73
N VAL A 106 2.00 48.25 13.48
CA VAL A 106 1.93 49.38 14.42
C VAL A 106 0.48 49.79 14.77
N ASP A 107 -0.48 49.39 13.95
CA ASP A 107 -1.92 49.60 14.11
C ASP A 107 -2.65 48.41 14.77
N GLY A 108 -1.89 47.41 15.25
CA GLY A 108 -2.42 46.18 15.85
C GLY A 108 -2.98 45.18 14.84
N ARG A 109 -2.84 45.45 13.52
CA ARG A 109 -3.22 44.48 12.48
C ARG A 109 -2.15 43.42 12.33
N ILE A 110 -2.58 42.18 12.20
CA ILE A 110 -1.68 41.07 11.91
C ILE A 110 -1.35 40.99 10.42
N SER A 111 -0.11 40.63 10.12
CA SER A 111 0.35 40.34 8.77
C SER A 111 1.06 39.00 8.74
N ALA A 112 0.66 38.16 7.79
CA ALA A 112 1.37 36.96 7.40
C ALA A 112 2.33 37.31 6.25
N ALA A 113 3.63 37.38 6.56
CA ALA A 113 4.67 37.65 5.56
C ALA A 113 5.27 36.33 5.07
N PHE A 114 5.57 36.24 3.78
CA PHE A 114 6.33 35.11 3.25
C PHE A 114 7.73 35.08 3.84
N VAL A 115 8.21 33.88 4.16
CA VAL A 115 9.64 33.67 4.41
C VAL A 115 10.42 34.00 3.13
N SER A 116 11.52 34.74 3.25
CA SER A 116 12.38 35.06 2.11
C SER A 116 13.09 33.80 1.62
N THR A 117 12.80 33.37 0.40
CA THR A 117 13.26 32.08 -0.11
C THR A 117 14.65 32.13 -0.73
N GLN A 118 15.41 31.05 -0.54
CA GLN A 118 16.59 30.67 -1.32
C GLN A 118 16.17 30.10 -2.68
N PRO A 119 17.13 29.91 -3.63
CA PRO A 119 16.87 29.16 -4.86
C PRO A 119 16.30 27.77 -4.58
N THR A 120 15.57 27.22 -5.55
CA THR A 120 15.05 25.87 -5.42
C THR A 120 16.18 24.84 -5.36
N ILE A 121 15.94 23.75 -4.63
CA ILE A 121 16.91 22.66 -4.47
C ILE A 121 16.45 21.38 -5.19
N LYS A 122 17.43 20.60 -5.63
CA LYS A 122 17.20 19.27 -6.19
C LYS A 122 16.59 18.35 -5.13
N ASN A 123 15.62 17.54 -5.53
CA ASN A 123 15.02 16.50 -4.70
C ASN A 123 16.05 15.41 -4.35
N GLU A 124 16.12 15.04 -3.07
CA GLU A 124 16.99 13.99 -2.52
C GLU A 124 16.14 12.87 -1.88
N PHE A 125 14.96 12.59 -2.44
CA PHE A 125 14.08 11.54 -1.92
C PHE A 125 14.79 10.18 -1.88
N GLY A 126 14.54 9.42 -0.83
CA GLY A 126 15.19 8.15 -0.56
C GLY A 126 14.91 7.56 0.84
N VAL A 127 14.22 8.31 1.70
CA VAL A 127 13.64 7.85 2.98
C VAL A 127 12.14 8.05 2.91
N SER A 128 11.37 7.05 3.36
CA SER A 128 9.90 7.03 3.27
C SER A 128 9.24 8.06 4.19
N ASN A 129 8.14 8.67 3.73
CA ASN A 129 7.34 9.64 4.50
C ASN A 129 6.41 8.94 5.51
N THR A 130 7.02 8.38 6.57
CA THR A 130 6.32 7.73 7.67
C THR A 130 6.00 8.69 8.83
N LEU A 131 5.24 8.22 9.82
CA LEU A 131 4.86 9.00 11.00
C LEU A 131 6.09 9.60 11.71
N GLY A 132 6.05 10.90 12.00
CA GLY A 132 7.14 11.62 12.70
C GLY A 132 8.33 12.01 11.82
N THR A 133 8.26 11.82 10.51
CA THR A 133 9.25 12.35 9.56
C THR A 133 9.04 13.84 9.31
N ILE A 134 10.13 14.57 9.02
CA ILE A 134 10.09 15.93 8.48
C ILE A 134 10.59 15.96 7.04
N SER A 135 9.81 16.57 6.15
CA SER A 135 10.04 16.55 4.70
C SER A 135 9.88 17.93 4.07
N MET A 136 10.57 18.17 2.96
CA MET A 136 10.45 19.43 2.20
C MET A 136 9.13 19.48 1.43
N ALA A 137 8.39 20.58 1.54
CA ALA A 137 7.20 20.82 0.73
C ALA A 137 7.58 21.34 -0.67
N LYS A 138 6.77 20.98 -1.67
CA LYS A 138 7.03 21.24 -3.10
C LYS A 138 5.77 21.64 -3.84
N LEU A 139 5.94 22.26 -5.00
CA LEU A 139 4.88 22.57 -5.95
C LEU A 139 4.51 21.28 -6.70
N GLY A 140 3.21 21.07 -6.93
CA GLY A 140 2.74 19.90 -7.67
C GLY A 140 3.25 19.90 -9.11
N GLY A 141 3.81 18.78 -9.56
CA GLY A 141 4.36 18.62 -10.91
C GLY A 141 5.79 19.13 -11.09
N ASP A 142 6.41 19.68 -10.05
CA ASP A 142 7.80 20.12 -10.06
C ASP A 142 8.57 19.47 -8.89
N PRO A 143 9.25 18.34 -9.14
CA PRO A 143 9.99 17.61 -8.11
C PRO A 143 11.14 18.38 -7.47
N ASP A 144 11.71 19.38 -8.14
CA ASP A 144 12.92 20.12 -7.71
C ASP A 144 12.57 21.56 -7.26
N SER A 145 11.33 21.79 -6.81
CA SER A 145 10.81 23.12 -6.49
C SER A 145 10.94 23.52 -5.00
N ALA A 146 11.54 22.67 -4.17
CA ALA A 146 11.60 22.88 -2.72
C ALA A 146 12.40 24.14 -2.38
N THR A 147 11.93 24.93 -1.41
CA THR A 147 12.64 26.13 -0.90
C THR A 147 12.64 26.18 0.63
N SER A 148 11.73 26.92 1.27
CA SER A 148 11.69 27.12 2.73
C SER A 148 10.60 26.31 3.44
N GLN A 149 9.62 25.80 2.70
CA GLN A 149 8.49 25.11 3.30
C GLN A 149 8.83 23.64 3.57
N TRP A 150 8.35 23.17 4.72
CA TRP A 150 8.52 21.79 5.17
C TRP A 150 7.25 21.35 5.89
N PHE A 151 7.10 20.05 6.07
CA PHE A 151 6.00 19.47 6.84
C PHE A 151 6.46 18.30 7.71
N ILE A 152 5.75 18.08 8.81
CA ILE A 152 5.88 16.91 9.68
C ILE A 152 4.74 15.96 9.32
N SER A 153 5.05 14.70 9.09
CA SER A 153 4.05 13.65 8.86
C SER A 153 3.42 13.22 10.20
N THR A 154 2.09 13.36 10.32
CA THR A 154 1.32 12.96 11.52
C THR A 154 0.50 11.68 11.30
N GLY A 155 0.63 11.08 10.11
CA GLY A 155 0.10 9.77 9.76
C GLY A 155 1.08 8.98 8.88
N ALA A 156 0.68 7.78 8.45
CA ALA A 156 1.41 7.00 7.46
C ALA A 156 1.11 7.56 6.06
N ASN A 157 2.07 8.28 5.49
CA ASN A 157 1.87 9.03 4.25
C ASN A 157 2.64 8.45 3.06
N SER A 158 3.34 7.33 3.26
CA SER A 158 4.23 6.67 2.30
C SER A 158 3.52 6.41 0.97
N ASP A 159 2.32 5.82 1.01
CA ASP A 159 1.56 5.40 -0.18
C ASP A 159 1.35 6.54 -1.19
N ASN A 160 1.26 7.78 -0.68
CA ASN A 160 1.00 8.96 -1.48
C ASN A 160 2.26 9.82 -1.70
N LEU A 161 3.02 10.11 -0.63
CA LEU A 161 4.13 11.07 -0.67
C LEU A 161 5.44 10.46 -1.21
N ASP A 162 5.57 9.14 -1.24
CA ASP A 162 6.79 8.50 -1.76
C ASP A 162 6.71 8.29 -3.28
N SER A 163 5.49 8.14 -3.81
CA SER A 163 5.24 7.84 -5.23
C SER A 163 4.98 9.09 -6.08
N GLN A 164 4.33 10.12 -5.53
CA GLN A 164 3.95 11.31 -6.30
C GLN A 164 5.10 12.33 -6.38
N ASN A 165 5.12 13.14 -7.44
CA ASN A 165 6.01 14.29 -7.59
C ASN A 165 7.51 13.96 -7.35
N GLY A 166 7.93 12.74 -7.73
CA GLY A 166 9.28 12.22 -7.52
C GLY A 166 9.64 11.88 -6.07
N GLY A 167 8.65 11.77 -5.19
CA GLY A 167 8.82 11.57 -3.75
C GLY A 167 9.14 12.87 -3.00
N PHE A 168 8.66 13.02 -1.78
CA PHE A 168 8.96 14.17 -0.92
C PHE A 168 10.17 13.88 -0.03
N THR A 169 11.23 14.68 -0.18
CA THR A 169 12.51 14.45 0.54
C THR A 169 12.33 14.57 2.04
N VAL A 170 12.31 13.43 2.73
CA VAL A 170 12.46 13.34 4.19
C VAL A 170 13.92 13.65 4.53
N PHE A 171 14.14 14.62 5.41
CA PHE A 171 15.48 15.07 5.80
C PHE A 171 15.72 15.00 7.32
N GLY A 172 14.77 14.45 8.07
CA GLY A 172 14.94 14.14 9.48
C GLY A 172 13.72 13.46 10.08
N VAL A 173 13.81 13.19 11.37
CA VAL A 173 12.71 12.66 12.19
C VAL A 173 12.59 13.42 13.49
N VAL A 174 11.39 13.45 14.05
CA VAL A 174 11.15 13.90 15.42
C VAL A 174 11.90 12.97 16.38
N SER A 175 12.61 13.56 17.35
CA SER A 175 13.28 12.80 18.41
C SER A 175 12.26 12.02 19.23
N ARG A 176 12.67 10.90 19.83
CA ARG A 176 11.74 10.08 20.60
C ARG A 176 11.07 10.87 21.73
N ASP A 177 11.81 11.76 22.40
CA ASP A 177 11.27 12.52 23.55
C ASP A 177 10.28 13.61 23.09
N SER A 178 10.39 14.05 21.84
CA SER A 178 9.50 15.04 21.23
C SER A 178 8.34 14.43 20.46
N PHE A 179 8.27 13.10 20.31
CA PHE A 179 7.30 12.44 19.43
C PHE A 179 5.85 12.74 19.86
N GLU A 180 5.53 12.54 21.14
CA GLU A 180 4.20 12.88 21.67
C GLU A 180 3.88 14.37 21.55
N ALA A 181 4.86 15.25 21.77
CA ALA A 181 4.67 16.69 21.65
C ALA A 181 4.36 17.11 20.20
N ALA A 182 4.99 16.46 19.21
CA ALA A 182 4.72 16.68 17.79
C ALA A 182 3.34 16.16 17.39
N LEU A 183 2.95 14.96 17.84
CA LEU A 183 1.63 14.37 17.51
C LEU A 183 0.47 15.05 18.23
N GLU A 184 0.69 15.60 19.43
CA GLU A 184 -0.30 16.40 20.13
C GLU A 184 -0.76 17.62 19.32
N LEU A 185 0.09 18.11 18.41
CA LEU A 185 -0.31 19.19 17.50
C LEU A 185 -1.39 18.78 16.52
N ASP A 186 -1.39 17.52 16.10
CA ASP A 186 -2.40 16.96 15.20
C ASP A 186 -3.75 16.74 15.91
N ARG A 187 -3.71 16.53 17.24
CA ARG A 187 -4.90 16.30 18.05
C ARG A 187 -5.72 17.60 18.13
N GLN A 188 -6.86 17.62 17.45
CA GLN A 188 -7.78 18.77 17.34
C GLN A 188 -8.36 19.30 18.66
N GLN A 189 -7.97 18.73 19.80
CA GLN A 189 -8.33 19.22 21.12
C GLN A 189 -7.66 20.57 21.44
N LYS A 190 -6.46 20.81 20.91
CA LYS A 190 -5.70 22.06 21.14
C LYS A 190 -5.98 23.17 20.12
N PHE A 191 -6.44 22.83 18.93
CA PHE A 191 -6.57 23.77 17.81
C PHE A 191 -7.98 23.82 17.23
N THR A 192 -8.32 24.96 16.63
CA THR A 192 -9.42 25.09 15.67
C THR A 192 -8.81 25.46 14.33
N ILE A 193 -9.15 24.72 13.28
CA ILE A 193 -8.70 25.00 11.92
C ILE A 193 -9.59 26.07 11.31
N TYR A 194 -8.97 27.11 10.75
CA TYR A 194 -9.66 28.19 10.05
C TYR A 194 -9.17 28.31 8.61
N ASP A 195 -10.09 28.66 7.71
CA ASP A 195 -9.75 29.20 6.40
C ASP A 195 -9.48 30.70 6.57
N LEU A 196 -8.20 31.05 6.59
CA LEU A 196 -7.72 32.44 6.64
C LEU A 196 -7.27 32.93 5.26
N GLY A 197 -7.52 32.16 4.20
CA GLY A 197 -7.08 32.53 2.85
C GLY A 197 -7.77 33.79 2.34
N GLY A 198 -9.05 33.97 2.64
CA GLY A 198 -9.77 35.21 2.36
C GLY A 198 -9.31 36.40 3.22
N VAL A 199 -8.86 36.14 4.46
CA VAL A 199 -8.41 37.18 5.41
C VAL A 199 -7.07 37.77 4.98
N PHE A 200 -6.16 36.94 4.51
CA PHE A 200 -4.81 37.35 4.10
C PHE A 200 -4.61 37.41 2.58
N GLY A 201 -5.63 37.08 1.79
CA GLY A 201 -5.55 37.04 0.32
C GLY A 201 -4.62 35.94 -0.21
N ASN A 202 -4.49 34.83 0.52
CA ASN A 202 -3.55 33.75 0.20
C ASN A 202 -4.12 32.37 0.53
N SER A 203 -4.43 31.57 -0.48
CA SER A 203 -5.06 30.24 -0.31
C SER A 203 -4.20 29.23 0.47
N ALA A 204 -2.89 29.45 0.62
CA ALA A 204 -2.03 28.61 1.46
C ALA A 204 -2.43 28.65 2.95
N LEU A 205 -3.19 29.66 3.38
CA LEU A 205 -3.71 29.82 4.74
C LEU A 205 -5.14 29.27 4.90
N GLY A 206 -5.59 28.39 3.99
CA GLY A 206 -6.94 27.81 4.02
C GLY A 206 -7.18 26.73 5.09
N SER A 207 -6.14 26.29 5.79
CA SER A 207 -6.24 25.26 6.83
C SER A 207 -5.34 25.58 8.02
N THR A 208 -5.38 26.82 8.48
CA THR A 208 -4.48 27.31 9.52
C THR A 208 -4.98 26.95 10.92
N PRO A 209 -4.17 26.26 11.74
CA PRO A 209 -4.53 25.97 13.13
C PRO A 209 -4.35 27.20 14.03
N LEU A 210 -5.39 27.56 14.76
CA LEU A 210 -5.34 28.54 15.84
C LEU A 210 -5.57 27.86 17.19
N ILE A 211 -4.76 28.21 18.19
CA ILE A 211 -4.81 27.65 19.53
C ILE A 211 -6.17 27.99 20.18
N ARG A 212 -6.78 27.01 20.86
CA ARG A 212 -8.01 27.20 21.65
C ARG A 212 -7.69 27.82 23.00
N ASN A 213 -8.66 28.52 23.59
CA ASN A 213 -8.58 29.06 24.96
C ASN A 213 -7.35 29.93 25.24
N THR A 214 -6.87 30.67 24.24
CA THR A 214 -5.79 31.65 24.42
C THR A 214 -6.30 32.95 25.04
N THR A 215 -5.43 33.69 25.74
CA THR A 215 -5.73 35.04 26.28
C THR A 215 -6.29 36.00 25.24
N ASN A 216 -5.96 35.79 23.96
CA ASN A 216 -6.46 36.58 22.86
C ASN A 216 -7.60 35.87 22.12
N ALA A 217 -8.81 36.43 22.17
CA ALA A 217 -9.99 35.86 21.48
C ALA A 217 -10.08 36.27 19.99
N ASN A 218 -9.35 37.29 19.56
CA ASN A 218 -9.36 37.80 18.18
C ASN A 218 -8.23 37.19 17.34
N PHE A 219 -8.32 37.28 16.01
CA PHE A 219 -7.20 36.94 15.12
C PHE A 219 -6.03 37.87 15.39
N THR A 220 -5.08 37.39 16.17
CA THR A 220 -3.90 38.08 16.65
C THR A 220 -2.74 37.11 16.61
N ALA A 221 -1.51 37.62 16.57
CA ALA A 221 -0.33 36.77 16.37
C ALA A 221 -0.20 35.69 17.45
N GLU A 222 -0.71 35.96 18.65
CA GLU A 222 -0.67 35.09 19.82
C GLU A 222 -1.64 33.89 19.72
N ARG A 223 -2.63 33.91 18.82
CA ARG A 223 -3.49 32.74 18.56
C ARG A 223 -2.87 31.71 17.63
N PHE A 224 -1.87 32.11 16.83
CA PHE A 224 -1.25 31.20 15.88
C PHE A 224 -0.30 30.28 16.61
N TYR A 225 -0.26 29.02 16.20
CA TYR A 225 0.82 28.14 16.63
C TYR A 225 2.11 28.59 15.95
N ARG A 226 2.94 29.28 16.72
CA ARG A 226 4.13 30.00 16.26
C ARG A 226 5.37 29.46 16.94
N PHE A 227 6.38 29.16 16.17
CA PHE A 227 7.68 28.80 16.70
C PHE A 227 8.43 30.08 17.07
N SER A 228 8.56 30.35 18.37
CA SER A 228 9.28 31.51 18.91
C SER A 228 10.78 31.42 18.68
N SER A 229 11.33 30.20 18.54
CA SER A 229 12.72 29.99 18.13
C SER A 229 12.90 28.66 17.38
N VAL A 230 13.89 28.64 16.49
CA VAL A 230 14.38 27.46 15.79
C VAL A 230 15.89 27.47 15.87
N VAL A 231 16.49 26.54 16.59
CA VAL A 231 17.92 26.56 16.90
C VAL A 231 18.51 25.17 16.91
N GLU A 232 19.80 25.06 16.58
CA GLU A 232 20.56 23.83 16.80
C GLU A 232 20.93 23.70 18.29
N VAL A 233 20.68 22.54 18.88
CA VAL A 233 20.92 22.22 20.29
C VAL A 233 21.72 20.92 20.40
N PRO A 234 22.45 20.70 21.51
CA PRO A 234 23.03 19.39 21.80
C PRO A 234 21.94 18.30 21.76
N LEU A 235 22.30 17.14 21.23
CA LEU A 235 21.40 16.00 21.16
C LEU A 235 20.91 15.60 22.56
N PRO A 236 19.60 15.39 22.79
CA PRO A 236 19.09 14.98 24.09
C PRO A 236 19.70 13.65 24.56
N GLU A 237 19.89 13.51 25.87
CA GLU A 237 20.50 12.33 26.48
C GLU A 237 19.69 11.07 26.13
N GLY A 238 20.38 9.98 25.75
CA GLY A 238 19.72 8.74 25.36
C GLY A 238 19.05 8.73 23.98
N GLN A 239 19.20 9.78 23.16
CA GLN A 239 18.77 9.78 21.75
C GLN A 239 19.87 9.29 20.80
N ALA A 240 21.15 9.48 21.15
CA ALA A 240 22.28 8.92 20.42
C ALA A 240 22.45 7.43 20.73
N GLY A 241 22.01 6.58 19.80
CA GLY A 241 22.46 5.17 19.76
C GLY A 241 23.96 5.11 19.50
N THR A 242 24.69 4.42 20.38
CA THR A 242 26.14 4.19 20.27
C THR A 242 26.46 2.86 19.57
N ASP A 243 25.46 1.99 19.44
CA ASP A 243 25.56 0.74 18.69
C ASP A 243 24.98 0.95 17.28
N PRO A 244 25.77 0.77 16.22
CA PRO A 244 25.26 0.81 14.85
C PRO A 244 24.38 -0.41 14.50
N ASN A 245 24.39 -1.46 15.33
CA ASN A 245 23.59 -2.66 15.09
C ASN A 245 22.11 -2.41 15.43
N LEU A 246 21.25 -2.80 14.50
CA LEU A 246 19.81 -2.76 14.67
C LEU A 246 19.29 -4.12 15.13
N SER A 247 18.25 -4.09 15.95
CA SER A 247 17.37 -5.23 16.22
C SER A 247 16.21 -5.22 15.24
N TYR A 248 15.69 -6.40 14.87
CA TYR A 248 14.58 -6.53 13.94
C TYR A 248 13.47 -7.39 14.53
N SER A 249 12.22 -7.02 14.26
CA SER A 249 11.04 -7.78 14.67
C SER A 249 9.92 -7.67 13.63
N LEU A 250 9.18 -8.75 13.41
CA LEU A 250 7.93 -8.72 12.64
C LEU A 250 6.80 -8.27 13.55
N ILE A 251 6.14 -7.16 13.20
CA ILE A 251 4.92 -6.70 13.87
C ILE A 251 3.72 -7.49 13.33
N SER A 252 3.69 -7.74 12.02
CA SER A 252 2.67 -8.56 11.35
C SER A 252 3.23 -9.24 10.11
N GLY A 253 2.52 -10.27 9.62
CA GLY A 253 2.93 -11.07 8.46
C GLY A 253 3.49 -12.45 8.83
N SER A 254 3.87 -12.66 10.10
CA SER A 254 4.32 -13.96 10.63
C SER A 254 3.16 -14.91 11.02
N GLU A 255 1.91 -14.52 10.75
CA GLU A 255 0.74 -15.35 11.02
C GLU A 255 0.75 -16.60 10.13
N GLU A 256 0.20 -17.71 10.64
CA GLU A 256 0.12 -19.00 9.95
C GLU A 256 -0.61 -18.87 8.59
N GLY A 257 -0.06 -19.52 7.55
CA GLY A 257 -0.58 -19.49 6.18
C GLY A 257 0.38 -18.88 5.18
N ASP A 258 0.07 -19.01 3.89
CA ASP A 258 0.98 -18.69 2.79
C ASP A 258 0.87 -17.20 2.36
N PRO A 259 1.97 -16.55 1.96
CA PRO A 259 3.36 -17.02 2.01
C PRO A 259 3.90 -17.03 3.45
N VAL A 260 4.84 -17.91 3.77
CA VAL A 260 5.45 -17.97 5.10
C VAL A 260 6.53 -16.90 5.22
N VAL A 261 6.46 -16.07 6.26
CA VAL A 261 7.37 -14.94 6.47
C VAL A 261 8.06 -15.06 7.81
N GLU A 262 9.39 -15.12 7.81
CA GLU A 262 10.19 -15.31 9.02
C GLU A 262 11.42 -14.40 9.06
N LEU A 263 11.93 -14.17 10.27
CA LEU A 263 13.19 -13.48 10.51
C LEU A 263 14.27 -14.50 10.84
N SER A 264 15.39 -14.47 10.11
CA SER A 264 16.53 -15.35 10.35
C SER A 264 17.84 -14.59 10.17
N GLU A 265 18.65 -14.53 11.23
CA GLU A 265 20.02 -13.97 11.20
C GLU A 265 20.15 -12.54 10.60
N GLY A 266 19.13 -11.69 10.77
CA GLY A 266 19.13 -10.33 10.21
C GLY A 266 18.65 -10.26 8.76
N GLU A 267 18.10 -11.34 8.23
CA GLU A 267 17.35 -11.39 6.98
C GLU A 267 15.85 -11.54 7.25
N LEU A 268 15.05 -10.95 6.38
CA LEU A 268 13.66 -11.31 6.19
C LEU A 268 13.58 -12.37 5.10
N VAL A 269 13.00 -13.52 5.44
CA VAL A 269 12.86 -14.66 4.56
C VAL A 269 11.38 -14.82 4.23
N VAL A 270 11.06 -14.86 2.94
CA VAL A 270 9.69 -15.06 2.44
C VAL A 270 9.68 -16.34 1.60
N ASP A 271 9.04 -17.38 2.13
CA ASP A 271 8.88 -18.65 1.45
C ASP A 271 7.51 -18.74 0.76
N PHE A 272 7.50 -19.28 -0.45
CA PHE A 272 6.33 -19.42 -1.31
C PHE A 272 6.02 -20.91 -1.50
N PRO A 273 5.46 -21.58 -0.48
CA PRO A 273 5.15 -23.00 -0.60
C PRO A 273 4.12 -23.25 -1.70
N ASP A 274 3.87 -24.54 -2.00
CA ASP A 274 2.81 -24.98 -2.91
C ASP A 274 1.42 -24.67 -2.32
N ALA A 275 1.06 -23.39 -2.30
CA ALA A 275 -0.22 -22.86 -1.86
C ALA A 275 -1.32 -23.13 -2.89
N THR A 276 -2.50 -23.47 -2.41
CA THR A 276 -3.67 -23.81 -3.24
C THR A 276 -4.58 -22.62 -3.53
N PHE A 277 -4.41 -21.51 -2.81
CA PHE A 277 -5.15 -20.27 -2.98
C PHE A 277 -4.22 -19.08 -3.11
N GLY A 278 -4.66 -18.07 -3.87
CA GLY A 278 -4.01 -16.78 -3.94
C GLY A 278 -4.48 -15.89 -2.79
N GLY A 279 -3.71 -14.87 -2.48
CA GLY A 279 -4.01 -14.00 -1.35
C GLY A 279 -3.08 -12.80 -1.30
N LYS A 280 -3.46 -11.84 -0.46
CA LYS A 280 -2.63 -10.68 -0.12
C LYS A 280 -2.20 -10.82 1.32
N LYS A 281 -0.90 -10.67 1.57
CA LYS A 281 -0.32 -10.64 2.91
C LYS A 281 0.44 -9.34 3.10
N THR A 282 0.04 -8.55 4.10
CA THR A 282 0.74 -7.33 4.49
C THR A 282 1.79 -7.67 5.53
N VAL A 283 3.06 -7.40 5.23
CA VAL A 283 4.19 -7.62 6.13
C VAL A 283 4.61 -6.29 6.72
N VAL A 284 4.74 -6.26 8.06
CA VAL A 284 5.16 -5.07 8.79
C VAL A 284 6.42 -5.41 9.57
N VAL A 285 7.55 -4.85 9.15
CA VAL A 285 8.86 -5.08 9.76
C VAL A 285 9.25 -3.86 10.58
N GLN A 286 9.67 -4.08 11.82
CA GLN A 286 10.22 -3.03 12.67
C GLN A 286 11.71 -3.25 12.87
N ALA A 287 12.47 -2.16 12.73
CA ALA A 287 13.87 -2.12 13.15
C ALA A 287 14.02 -1.16 14.33
N GLY A 288 14.81 -1.55 15.33
CA GLY A 288 15.02 -0.81 16.57
C GLY A 288 16.49 -0.66 16.92
N ASP A 289 16.92 0.53 17.36
CA ASP A 289 18.28 0.78 17.82
C ASP A 289 18.46 0.45 19.32
N SER A 290 19.71 0.49 19.80
CA SER A 290 20.07 0.18 21.18
C SER A 290 19.51 1.14 22.23
N VAL A 291 18.98 2.29 21.81
CA VAL A 291 18.38 3.27 22.72
C VAL A 291 16.86 3.27 22.62
N GLY A 292 16.25 2.44 21.77
CA GLY A 292 14.80 2.25 21.67
C GLY A 292 14.11 3.16 20.66
N ASN A 293 14.85 3.78 19.73
CA ASN A 293 14.24 4.35 18.54
C ASN A 293 13.82 3.21 17.62
N THR A 294 12.63 3.30 17.04
CA THR A 294 12.15 2.31 16.08
C THR A 294 11.67 2.98 14.80
N VAL A 295 11.77 2.25 13.70
CA VAL A 295 11.08 2.57 12.44
C VAL A 295 10.38 1.32 11.98
N VAL A 296 9.25 1.52 11.31
CA VAL A 296 8.45 0.45 10.75
C VAL A 296 8.42 0.66 9.24
N ASP A 297 8.58 -0.43 8.50
CA ASP A 297 8.29 -0.47 7.08
C ASP A 297 7.22 -1.53 6.80
N THR A 298 6.42 -1.26 5.78
CA THR A 298 5.29 -2.12 5.40
C THR A 298 5.36 -2.37 3.91
N PHE A 299 5.18 -3.62 3.49
CA PHE A 299 5.02 -3.97 2.09
C PHE A 299 3.95 -5.05 1.92
N GLU A 300 3.40 -5.14 0.71
CA GLU A 300 2.41 -6.14 0.36
C GLU A 300 3.07 -7.27 -0.43
N ILE A 301 2.69 -8.50 -0.08
CA ILE A 301 2.95 -9.69 -0.87
C ILE A 301 1.64 -10.14 -1.46
N VAL A 302 1.54 -10.10 -2.78
CA VAL A 302 0.46 -10.70 -3.55
C VAL A 302 0.94 -12.07 -4.01
N MET A 303 0.28 -13.12 -3.52
CA MET A 303 0.40 -14.45 -4.07
C MET A 303 -0.72 -14.69 -5.07
N GLU A 304 -0.38 -14.84 -6.34
CA GLU A 304 -1.35 -15.21 -7.36
C GLU A 304 -1.57 -16.72 -7.35
N ALA A 305 -2.82 -17.16 -7.15
CA ALA A 305 -3.15 -18.57 -7.30
C ALA A 305 -2.91 -18.97 -8.76
N ASN A 306 -1.93 -19.83 -9.01
CA ASN A 306 -1.75 -20.39 -10.33
C ASN A 306 -2.56 -21.69 -10.50
N TYR A 307 -3.02 -21.92 -11.74
CA TYR A 307 -3.84 -23.07 -12.10
C TYR A 307 -3.16 -24.43 -11.79
N GLU A 308 -1.84 -24.48 -11.85
CA GLU A 308 -1.04 -25.69 -11.66
C GLU A 308 -1.04 -26.17 -10.20
N SER A 309 -1.08 -25.23 -9.25
CA SER A 309 -1.19 -25.52 -7.82
C SER A 309 -2.64 -25.78 -7.41
N TRP A 310 -3.59 -24.98 -7.91
CA TRP A 310 -5.02 -25.17 -7.67
C TRP A 310 -5.52 -26.55 -8.15
N ARG A 311 -5.11 -27.00 -9.34
CA ARG A 311 -5.58 -28.30 -9.90
C ARG A 311 -5.05 -29.53 -9.14
N LYS A 312 -4.02 -29.36 -8.30
CA LYS A 312 -3.41 -30.43 -7.49
C LYS A 312 -3.95 -30.41 -6.05
N ALA A 313 -4.74 -29.40 -5.68
CA ALA A 313 -5.31 -29.23 -4.36
C ALA A 313 -6.29 -30.37 -4.00
N VAL A 314 -6.27 -30.80 -2.74
CA VAL A 314 -7.32 -31.64 -2.16
C VAL A 314 -8.11 -30.78 -1.18
N PHE A 315 -9.36 -30.48 -1.52
CA PHE A 315 -10.19 -29.60 -0.71
C PHE A 315 -10.89 -30.35 0.43
N PRO A 316 -11.00 -29.75 1.64
CA PRO A 316 -11.81 -30.28 2.72
C PRO A 316 -13.27 -30.47 2.29
N ALA A 317 -13.91 -31.54 2.76
CA ALA A 317 -15.30 -31.83 2.42
C ALA A 317 -16.26 -30.72 2.87
N GLU A 318 -15.95 -30.04 3.98
CA GLU A 318 -16.74 -28.92 4.50
C GLU A 318 -16.72 -27.69 3.59
N ASP A 319 -15.60 -27.39 2.93
CA ASP A 319 -15.49 -26.26 2.00
C ASP A 319 -16.22 -26.52 0.69
N VAL A 320 -16.24 -27.80 0.27
CA VAL A 320 -17.01 -28.29 -0.88
C VAL A 320 -18.52 -28.24 -0.58
N GLU A 321 -18.94 -28.69 0.60
CA GLU A 321 -20.36 -28.73 1.00
C GLU A 321 -20.97 -27.33 1.19
N ASN A 322 -20.17 -26.35 1.59
CA ASN A 322 -20.62 -24.99 1.84
C ASN A 322 -20.40 -24.01 0.67
N ASP A 323 -19.98 -24.53 -0.50
CA ASP A 323 -19.77 -23.74 -1.72
C ASP A 323 -18.75 -22.59 -1.52
N LEU A 324 -17.74 -22.83 -0.67
CA LEU A 324 -16.74 -21.83 -0.27
C LEU A 324 -15.51 -21.82 -1.18
N LEU A 325 -15.46 -22.72 -2.17
CA LEU A 325 -14.36 -22.82 -3.11
C LEU A 325 -14.49 -21.79 -4.23
N THR A 326 -13.60 -20.81 -4.23
CA THR A 326 -13.37 -19.93 -5.38
C THR A 326 -12.02 -20.27 -6.00
N GLY A 327 -12.00 -20.47 -7.32
CA GLY A 327 -10.76 -20.66 -8.09
C GLY A 327 -10.30 -19.33 -8.69
N PRO A 328 -9.02 -19.20 -9.09
CA PRO A 328 -8.54 -17.98 -9.74
C PRO A 328 -9.34 -17.69 -11.02
N ALA A 329 -9.60 -16.41 -11.30
CA ALA A 329 -10.09 -15.95 -12.60
C ALA A 329 -8.99 -16.20 -13.64
N ALA A 330 -9.05 -17.34 -14.34
CA ALA A 330 -7.97 -17.78 -15.20
C ALA A 330 -8.00 -17.09 -16.58
N ASP A 331 -7.33 -15.94 -16.73
CA ASP A 331 -6.92 -15.42 -18.03
C ASP A 331 -5.61 -16.11 -18.50
N PHE A 332 -5.70 -17.41 -18.80
CA PHE A 332 -4.56 -18.26 -19.20
C PHE A 332 -3.78 -17.72 -20.41
N ASN A 333 -4.34 -16.78 -21.15
CA ASN A 333 -3.71 -16.21 -22.33
C ASN A 333 -3.36 -14.72 -22.23
N SER A 334 -3.53 -14.13 -21.05
CA SER A 334 -3.17 -12.75 -20.72
C SER A 334 -3.73 -11.74 -21.73
N ASP A 335 -4.98 -11.94 -22.17
CA ASP A 335 -5.65 -11.06 -23.13
C ASP A 335 -6.57 -10.01 -22.49
N GLY A 336 -6.68 -10.01 -21.16
CA GLY A 336 -7.45 -9.05 -20.37
C GLY A 336 -8.93 -9.38 -20.25
N VAL A 337 -9.35 -10.62 -20.57
CA VAL A 337 -10.75 -11.07 -20.49
C VAL A 337 -10.86 -12.30 -19.56
N ASP A 338 -11.77 -12.24 -18.59
CA ASP A 338 -12.08 -13.38 -17.73
C ASP A 338 -12.60 -14.57 -18.56
N ASN A 339 -11.86 -15.68 -18.58
CA ASN A 339 -12.28 -16.91 -19.27
C ASN A 339 -13.29 -17.72 -18.44
N LEU A 340 -14.45 -17.13 -18.14
CA LEU A 340 -15.54 -17.84 -17.46
C LEU A 340 -16.32 -18.71 -18.47
N ILE A 341 -15.85 -19.92 -18.82
CA ILE A 341 -16.66 -20.93 -19.51
C ILE A 341 -16.40 -22.34 -18.93
N ALA A 342 -17.37 -22.78 -18.09
CA ALA A 342 -17.75 -24.14 -17.74
C ALA A 342 -16.64 -25.21 -17.61
N PHE A 343 -16.05 -25.31 -16.42
CA PHE A 343 -15.53 -26.58 -15.92
C PHE A 343 -16.68 -27.53 -15.60
N VAL A 344 -16.60 -28.80 -16.03
CA VAL A 344 -17.41 -29.88 -15.45
C VAL A 344 -16.59 -30.58 -14.39
N HIS A 345 -16.70 -30.09 -13.15
CA HIS A 345 -17.06 -30.98 -12.06
C HIS A 345 -18.41 -30.48 -11.53
N GLY A 346 -19.49 -31.23 -11.78
CA GLY A 346 -20.83 -30.96 -11.21
C GLY A 346 -21.60 -29.74 -11.77
N LEU A 347 -22.22 -29.91 -12.94
CA LEU A 347 -23.37 -29.18 -13.54
C LEU A 347 -23.93 -27.88 -12.90
N ASN A 348 -23.88 -26.77 -13.65
CA ASN A 348 -25.01 -26.02 -14.27
C ASN A 348 -24.50 -24.62 -14.71
N GLY A 349 -24.76 -24.03 -15.87
CA GLY A 349 -25.70 -24.31 -16.95
C GLY A 349 -26.08 -22.94 -17.53
N ASN A 350 -25.40 -22.47 -18.58
CA ASN A 350 -25.89 -21.43 -19.51
C ASN A 350 -24.90 -21.15 -20.66
N THR A 351 -24.93 -22.02 -21.67
CA THR A 351 -24.73 -21.60 -23.05
C THR A 351 -25.99 -22.01 -23.81
N ASN A 352 -26.90 -21.05 -23.98
CA ASN A 352 -28.16 -21.10 -24.74
C ASN A 352 -28.63 -22.51 -25.17
N ALA A 353 -29.26 -23.23 -24.24
CA ALA A 353 -30.03 -24.42 -24.57
C ALA A 353 -31.17 -24.02 -25.53
N ILE A 354 -31.27 -24.67 -26.68
CA ILE A 354 -32.55 -24.73 -27.41
C ILE A 354 -33.57 -25.28 -26.42
N SER A 355 -34.67 -24.57 -26.20
CA SER A 355 -35.71 -24.99 -25.26
C SER A 355 -36.15 -26.42 -25.56
N GLY A 356 -35.83 -27.38 -24.67
CA GLY A 356 -36.12 -28.80 -24.83
C GLY A 356 -34.90 -29.74 -24.83
N LEU A 357 -33.68 -29.21 -24.94
CA LEU A 357 -32.44 -29.98 -24.75
C LEU A 357 -31.99 -29.89 -23.27
N GLY A 358 -31.84 -31.03 -22.59
CA GLY A 358 -31.18 -31.11 -21.29
C GLY A 358 -29.66 -30.92 -21.44
N GLY A 359 -29.01 -30.34 -20.43
CA GLY A 359 -27.56 -30.14 -20.43
C GLY A 359 -26.79 -31.48 -20.55
N PRO A 360 -25.58 -31.47 -21.14
CA PRO A 360 -24.76 -32.68 -21.28
C PRO A 360 -24.31 -33.20 -19.92
N SER A 361 -24.34 -34.52 -19.75
CA SER A 361 -23.75 -35.22 -18.59
C SER A 361 -22.61 -36.13 -19.03
N LEU A 362 -21.59 -36.23 -18.18
CA LEU A 362 -20.40 -37.05 -18.44
C LEU A 362 -20.65 -38.50 -17.97
N VAL A 363 -20.33 -39.46 -18.82
CA VAL A 363 -20.37 -40.90 -18.52
C VAL A 363 -18.96 -41.45 -18.69
N LEU A 364 -18.34 -41.88 -17.60
CA LEU A 364 -16.98 -42.41 -17.63
C LEU A 364 -17.01 -43.94 -17.72
N GLY A 365 -16.37 -44.50 -18.75
CA GLY A 365 -16.09 -45.92 -18.90
C GLY A 365 -14.62 -46.23 -18.64
N LEU A 366 -14.29 -47.51 -18.46
CA LEU A 366 -12.92 -47.96 -18.23
C LEU A 366 -11.95 -47.51 -19.35
N SER A 367 -12.41 -47.45 -20.60
CA SER A 367 -11.60 -47.09 -21.77
C SER A 367 -12.24 -46.01 -22.67
N THR A 368 -13.32 -45.38 -22.21
CA THR A 368 -14.09 -44.43 -23.02
C THR A 368 -14.58 -43.25 -22.20
N VAL A 369 -14.75 -42.11 -22.87
CA VAL A 369 -15.48 -40.96 -22.32
C VAL A 369 -16.76 -40.81 -23.13
N GLY A 370 -17.88 -40.83 -22.41
CA GLY A 370 -19.23 -40.65 -22.94
C GLY A 370 -19.76 -39.25 -22.60
N LEU A 371 -20.32 -38.56 -23.59
CA LEU A 371 -21.14 -37.37 -23.37
C LEU A 371 -22.59 -37.74 -23.65
N GLU A 372 -23.43 -37.69 -22.64
CA GLU A 372 -24.86 -37.99 -22.74
C GLU A 372 -25.66 -36.69 -22.80
N LEU A 373 -26.51 -36.54 -23.82
CA LEU A 373 -27.49 -35.46 -23.91
C LEU A 373 -28.91 -36.00 -23.93
N LYS A 374 -29.80 -35.35 -23.19
CA LYS A 374 -31.24 -35.54 -23.31
C LYS A 374 -31.78 -34.57 -24.35
N THR A 375 -32.18 -35.05 -25.52
CA THR A 375 -32.48 -34.19 -26.66
C THR A 375 -33.98 -33.93 -26.89
N GLY A 376 -34.86 -34.50 -26.07
CA GLY A 376 -36.31 -34.43 -26.31
C GLY A 376 -36.71 -35.08 -27.65
N LEU A 377 -37.88 -34.75 -28.20
CA LEU A 377 -38.35 -35.21 -29.52
C LEU A 377 -37.96 -34.24 -30.66
N ILE A 378 -36.76 -33.66 -30.60
CA ILE A 378 -36.33 -32.68 -31.60
C ILE A 378 -35.69 -33.41 -32.78
N GLU A 379 -36.43 -33.53 -33.88
CA GLU A 379 -35.94 -34.10 -35.14
C GLU A 379 -35.06 -33.10 -35.92
N GLY A 380 -34.11 -33.62 -36.71
CA GLY A 380 -33.29 -32.81 -37.62
C GLY A 380 -32.01 -32.21 -37.02
N ILE A 381 -31.63 -32.54 -35.79
CA ILE A 381 -30.34 -32.12 -35.22
C ILE A 381 -29.26 -33.16 -35.55
N ASN A 382 -28.17 -32.70 -36.17
CA ASN A 382 -26.92 -33.46 -36.26
C ASN A 382 -25.96 -33.02 -35.17
N PHE A 383 -25.20 -33.97 -34.62
CA PHE A 383 -24.26 -33.74 -33.55
C PHE A 383 -22.85 -34.18 -33.96
N GLY A 384 -21.84 -33.52 -33.41
CA GLY A 384 -20.44 -33.86 -33.56
C GLY A 384 -19.65 -33.55 -32.29
N VAL A 385 -18.51 -34.21 -32.10
CA VAL A 385 -17.61 -33.97 -30.97
C VAL A 385 -16.35 -33.29 -31.49
N GLU A 386 -15.93 -32.23 -30.82
CA GLU A 386 -14.66 -31.55 -31.07
C GLU A 386 -13.76 -31.67 -29.84
N VAL A 387 -12.47 -31.85 -30.08
CA VAL A 387 -11.44 -31.88 -29.05
C VAL A 387 -10.49 -30.71 -29.20
N SER A 388 -9.95 -30.24 -28.07
CA SER A 388 -8.87 -29.26 -28.04
C SER A 388 -7.88 -29.62 -26.94
N THR A 389 -6.59 -29.49 -27.22
CA THR A 389 -5.53 -29.65 -26.21
C THR A 389 -5.10 -28.31 -25.61
N ASP A 390 -5.49 -27.19 -26.24
CA ASP A 390 -5.08 -25.82 -25.87
C ASP A 390 -6.27 -24.89 -25.57
N GLY A 391 -7.50 -25.40 -25.67
CA GLY A 391 -8.75 -24.65 -25.49
C GLY A 391 -9.10 -23.70 -26.65
N LYS A 392 -8.17 -23.50 -27.61
CA LYS A 392 -8.28 -22.46 -28.65
C LYS A 392 -8.53 -23.06 -30.03
N ARG A 393 -7.84 -24.16 -30.38
CA ARG A 393 -8.02 -24.87 -31.64
C ARG A 393 -8.85 -26.11 -31.41
N TRP A 394 -9.97 -26.18 -32.13
CA TRP A 394 -10.94 -27.25 -32.00
C TRP A 394 -10.95 -28.10 -33.26
N VAL A 395 -10.73 -29.40 -33.09
CA VAL A 395 -10.68 -30.37 -34.18
C VAL A 395 -11.81 -31.35 -34.00
N ALA A 396 -12.61 -31.54 -35.05
CA ALA A 396 -13.66 -32.56 -35.07
C ALA A 396 -13.01 -33.95 -34.98
N ILE A 397 -13.53 -34.79 -34.10
CA ILE A 397 -13.05 -36.16 -33.89
C ILE A 397 -14.17 -37.15 -34.17
N GLU A 398 -13.78 -38.36 -34.59
CA GLU A 398 -14.72 -39.47 -34.72
C GLU A 398 -15.21 -39.90 -33.33
N SER A 399 -16.53 -40.01 -33.20
CA SER A 399 -17.20 -40.49 -31.99
C SER A 399 -18.26 -41.52 -32.37
N ALA A 400 -18.37 -42.60 -31.59
CA ALA A 400 -19.47 -43.54 -31.73
C ALA A 400 -20.71 -42.94 -31.07
N GLN A 401 -21.73 -42.62 -31.85
CA GLN A 401 -23.00 -42.13 -31.36
C GLN A 401 -23.98 -43.29 -31.17
N THR A 402 -24.57 -43.39 -29.99
CA THR A 402 -25.66 -44.34 -29.71
C THR A 402 -26.89 -43.58 -29.25
N THR A 403 -27.99 -43.79 -29.96
CA THR A 403 -29.29 -43.21 -29.63
C THR A 403 -30.14 -44.18 -28.84
N LYS A 404 -30.78 -43.71 -27.76
CA LYS A 404 -31.77 -44.47 -27.01
C LYS A 404 -33.08 -43.70 -26.95
N GLU A 405 -34.16 -44.31 -27.42
CA GLU A 405 -35.51 -43.75 -27.35
C GLU A 405 -36.29 -44.30 -26.16
N SER A 406 -37.12 -43.45 -25.56
CA SER A 406 -38.04 -43.82 -24.48
C SER A 406 -39.34 -43.03 -24.60
N ALA A 407 -40.37 -43.46 -23.86
CA ALA A 407 -41.66 -42.75 -23.79
C ALA A 407 -41.54 -41.29 -23.31
N ASN A 408 -40.42 -40.92 -22.68
CA ASN A 408 -40.18 -39.60 -22.10
C ASN A 408 -39.13 -38.78 -22.88
N GLY A 409 -38.72 -39.22 -24.08
CA GLY A 409 -37.78 -38.51 -24.96
C GLY A 409 -36.61 -39.34 -25.47
N ARG A 410 -35.74 -38.70 -26.27
CA ARG A 410 -34.54 -39.28 -26.88
C ARG A 410 -33.29 -38.88 -26.09
N THR A 411 -32.38 -39.82 -25.93
CA THR A 411 -31.04 -39.62 -25.35
C THR A 411 -29.99 -39.99 -26.38
N GLU A 412 -28.98 -39.15 -26.52
CA GLU A 412 -27.82 -39.39 -27.38
C GLU A 412 -26.57 -39.55 -26.52
N LEU A 413 -25.83 -40.65 -26.71
CA LEU A 413 -24.55 -40.89 -26.06
C LEU A 413 -23.43 -40.87 -27.11
N PHE A 414 -22.49 -39.94 -26.95
CA PHE A 414 -21.30 -39.83 -27.80
C PHE A 414 -20.10 -40.42 -27.08
N THR A 415 -19.56 -41.52 -27.62
CA THR A 415 -18.43 -42.23 -27.04
C THR A 415 -17.18 -41.98 -27.87
N VAL A 416 -16.15 -41.44 -27.23
CA VAL A 416 -14.81 -41.32 -27.83
C VAL A 416 -13.93 -42.44 -27.30
N ALA A 417 -13.34 -43.22 -28.21
CA ALA A 417 -12.45 -44.32 -27.86
C ALA A 417 -11.03 -43.81 -27.56
N ARG A 418 -10.40 -44.36 -26.52
CA ARG A 418 -8.95 -44.16 -26.25
C ARG A 418 -8.14 -44.89 -27.32
N SER A 419 -7.39 -44.16 -28.15
CA SER A 419 -6.57 -44.77 -29.20
C SER A 419 -5.32 -45.51 -28.68
N ASP A 420 -4.91 -45.28 -27.44
CA ASP A 420 -3.64 -45.78 -26.87
C ASP A 420 -3.71 -46.16 -25.36
N GLY A 421 -4.90 -46.15 -24.76
CA GLY A 421 -5.08 -46.48 -23.34
C GLY A 421 -4.93 -45.29 -22.38
N GLU A 422 -4.52 -44.12 -22.87
CA GLU A 422 -4.64 -42.86 -22.12
C GLU A 422 -5.68 -41.96 -22.80
N VAL A 423 -6.50 -41.25 -22.01
CA VAL A 423 -7.28 -40.14 -22.59
C VAL A 423 -6.28 -38.99 -22.58
N PRO A 424 -5.91 -38.37 -23.72
CA PRO A 424 -5.10 -37.18 -23.67
C PRO A 424 -5.84 -36.15 -22.82
N ARG A 425 -5.15 -35.51 -21.85
CA ARG A 425 -5.70 -34.41 -21.04
C ARG A 425 -6.14 -33.28 -21.98
N SER A 426 -7.39 -33.35 -22.42
CA SER A 426 -7.95 -32.55 -23.50
C SER A 426 -9.32 -32.05 -23.12
N PHE A 427 -9.68 -30.89 -23.66
CA PHE A 427 -11.01 -30.33 -23.59
C PHE A 427 -11.89 -30.98 -24.67
N TYR A 428 -13.12 -31.32 -24.31
CA TYR A 428 -14.11 -31.88 -25.23
C TYR A 428 -15.35 -31.00 -25.23
N ARG A 429 -15.91 -30.77 -26.41
CA ARG A 429 -17.21 -30.09 -26.54
C ARG A 429 -18.10 -30.78 -27.55
N LEU A 430 -19.40 -30.64 -27.35
CA LEU A 430 -20.41 -31.06 -28.31
C LEU A 430 -20.75 -29.91 -29.23
N ARG A 431 -20.74 -30.15 -30.53
CA ARG A 431 -21.27 -29.25 -31.55
C ARG A 431 -22.55 -29.83 -32.12
N TYR A 432 -23.53 -28.99 -32.38
CA TYR A 432 -24.74 -29.41 -33.06
C TYR A 432 -25.10 -28.45 -34.19
N THR A 433 -25.80 -28.98 -35.19
CA THR A 433 -26.38 -28.22 -36.30
C THR A 433 -27.80 -28.69 -36.50
N LEU A 434 -28.73 -27.74 -36.54
CA LEU A 434 -30.11 -28.00 -36.93
C LEU A 434 -30.19 -27.98 -38.47
N ASN A 435 -30.69 -29.04 -39.08
CA ASN A 435 -30.91 -29.14 -40.52
C ASN A 435 -32.11 -28.31 -40.98
#